data_AF-A0A2G2GZM9-F1
#
_entry.id   AF-A0A2G2GZM9-F1
#
_cell.length_a   1.000
_cell.length_b   1.000
_cell.length_c   1.000
_cell.angle_alpha   90.00
_cell.angle_beta   90.00
_cell.angle_gamma   90.00
#
_symmetry.space_group_name_H-M   'P 1'
#
loop_
_entity.id
_entity.type
_entity.pdbx_description
1 polymer ?
#
loop_
_entity_poly.entity_id
_entity_poly.type
_entity_poly.pdbx_seq_one_letter_code
_entity_poly.pdbx_strand_id
1 'polypeptide(L)'
;MDGQFKRLLLQALFSPSSAALGRALQQHRIASAPVSDFLPLLPAGLKERARLLDNTGKLPVYFEQLREQGWRWIALGDADYPPLLAQINDPPGVIAVRGSVEALNAPSLAMVGARNASADGLDNSRRFARQLAGSGFVIVSGLALGIDAAAHRGAVSAGRTVAVMGSGPD
;
A
#
# COMPACT_ATOMS: atom_id res chain seq x y z
N MET A 1 0.46 8.44 -21.51
CA MET A 1 -0.21 7.63 -20.47
C MET A 1 -0.09 8.39 -19.17
N ASP A 2 -1.18 8.64 -18.45
CA ASP A 2 -1.11 9.25 -17.12
C ASP A 2 -0.11 8.46 -16.25
N GLY A 3 0.73 9.17 -15.50
CA GLY A 3 1.70 8.55 -14.59
C GLY A 3 1.03 7.64 -13.57
N GLN A 4 -0.20 7.95 -13.15
CA GLN A 4 -0.98 7.11 -12.23
C GLN A 4 -1.48 5.84 -12.92
N PHE A 5 -2.06 5.96 -14.12
CA PHE A 5 -2.52 4.79 -14.89
C PHE A 5 -1.36 3.82 -15.22
N LYS A 6 -0.18 4.35 -15.54
CA LYS A 6 1.03 3.53 -15.74
C LYS A 6 1.43 2.77 -14.49
N ARG A 7 1.36 3.40 -13.31
CA ARG A 7 1.66 2.75 -12.02
C ARG A 7 0.65 1.66 -11.71
N LEU A 8 -0.65 1.90 -11.92
CA LEU A 8 -1.68 0.87 -11.83
C LEU A 8 -1.38 -0.30 -12.78
N LEU A 9 -1.07 -0.02 -14.04
CA LEU A 9 -0.79 -1.06 -15.04
C LEU A 9 0.41 -1.93 -14.62
N LEU A 10 1.48 -1.31 -14.14
CA LEU A 10 2.64 -2.04 -13.63
C LEU A 10 2.30 -2.83 -12.35
N GLN A 11 1.50 -2.27 -11.44
CA GLN A 11 1.01 -3.00 -10.27
C GLN A 11 0.10 -4.19 -10.66
N ALA A 12 -0.68 -4.09 -11.74
CA ALA A 12 -1.54 -5.19 -12.21
C ALA A 12 -0.73 -6.28 -12.91
N LEU A 13 0.30 -5.88 -13.67
CA LEU A 13 1.22 -6.78 -14.37
C LEU A 13 2.08 -7.59 -13.40
N PHE A 14 2.57 -6.95 -12.34
CA PHE A 14 3.39 -7.61 -11.33
C PHE A 14 2.52 -7.95 -10.12
N SER A 15 2.38 -9.24 -9.78
CA SER A 15 1.62 -9.66 -8.59
C SER A 15 1.96 -8.80 -7.37
N PRO A 16 1.01 -8.41 -6.50
CA PRO A 16 1.30 -7.67 -5.27
C PRO A 16 2.31 -8.38 -4.36
N SER A 17 2.40 -9.71 -4.46
CA SER A 17 3.37 -10.56 -3.77
C SER A 17 4.74 -10.67 -4.47
N SER A 18 4.90 -10.06 -5.63
CA SER A 18 6.15 -10.13 -6.41
C SER A 18 7.06 -8.96 -6.08
N ALA A 19 8.23 -9.29 -5.55
CA ALA A 19 9.33 -8.35 -5.37
C ALA A 19 10.00 -7.90 -6.69
N ALA A 20 9.62 -8.50 -7.83
CA ALA A 20 10.29 -8.25 -9.10
C ALA A 20 10.17 -6.78 -9.56
N LEU A 21 9.01 -6.15 -9.40
CA LEU A 21 8.84 -4.73 -9.74
C LEU A 21 9.64 -3.82 -8.82
N GLY A 22 9.70 -4.15 -7.52
CA GLY A 22 10.53 -3.43 -6.55
C GLY A 22 12.00 -3.44 -6.93
N ARG A 23 12.55 -4.63 -7.17
CA ARG A 23 13.95 -4.78 -7.61
C ARG A 23 14.24 -4.07 -8.94
N ALA A 24 13.30 -4.12 -9.88
CA ALA A 24 13.41 -3.37 -11.14
C ALA A 24 13.48 -1.85 -10.88
N LEU A 25 12.63 -1.34 -10.01
CA LEU A 25 12.56 0.09 -9.70
C LEU A 25 13.70 0.61 -8.83
N GLN A 26 14.44 -0.27 -8.14
CA GLN A 26 15.72 0.11 -7.51
C GLN A 26 16.78 0.46 -8.56
N GLN A 27 16.69 -0.10 -9.77
CA GLN A 27 17.63 0.12 -10.86
C GLN A 27 17.12 1.18 -11.87
N HIS A 28 15.80 1.41 -11.92
CA HIS A 28 15.16 2.26 -12.91
C HIS A 28 14.08 3.16 -12.31
N ARG A 29 13.99 4.43 -12.75
CA ARG A 29 12.87 5.31 -12.36
C ARG A 29 11.65 5.08 -13.24
N ILE A 30 10.48 4.91 -12.61
CA ILE A 30 9.21 4.69 -13.33
C ILE A 30 8.83 5.85 -14.27
N ALA A 31 9.22 7.09 -13.94
CA ALA A 31 8.86 8.27 -14.73
C ALA A 31 9.49 8.25 -16.13
N SER A 32 10.72 7.74 -16.25
CA SER A 32 11.51 7.78 -17.49
C SER A 32 11.47 6.48 -18.31
N ALA A 33 11.17 5.33 -17.70
CA ALA A 33 11.22 4.03 -18.37
C ALA A 33 9.87 3.66 -19.03
N PRO A 34 9.75 3.44 -20.35
CA PRO A 34 8.49 2.94 -20.94
C PRO A 34 8.07 1.59 -20.35
N VAL A 35 6.77 1.26 -20.43
CA VAL A 35 6.22 0.01 -19.88
C VAL A 35 6.90 -1.22 -20.50
N SER A 36 7.32 -1.13 -21.76
CA SER A 36 8.07 -2.16 -22.49
C SER A 36 9.32 -2.64 -21.75
N ASP A 37 9.99 -1.76 -21.01
CA ASP A 37 11.25 -2.07 -20.32
C ASP A 37 11.04 -3.04 -19.15
N PHE A 38 9.80 -3.12 -18.64
CA PHE A 38 9.43 -4.00 -17.54
C PHE A 38 8.92 -5.36 -18.03
N LEU A 39 8.57 -5.50 -19.31
CA LEU A 39 8.03 -6.75 -19.86
C LEU A 39 8.99 -7.96 -19.71
N PRO A 40 10.32 -7.81 -19.90
CA PRO A 40 11.26 -8.91 -19.68
C PRO A 40 11.35 -9.37 -18.21
N LEU A 41 10.91 -8.54 -17.26
CA LEU A 41 11.01 -8.77 -15.82
C LEU A 41 9.75 -9.44 -15.24
N LEU A 42 8.75 -9.68 -16.09
CA LEU A 42 7.50 -10.31 -15.66
C LEU A 42 7.76 -11.75 -15.20
N PRO A 43 7.20 -12.18 -14.06
CA PRO A 43 7.31 -13.57 -13.62
C PRO A 43 6.82 -14.57 -14.68
N ALA A 44 7.36 -15.79 -14.68
CA ALA A 44 6.90 -16.85 -15.58
C ALA A 44 5.38 -17.09 -15.44
N GLY A 45 4.70 -17.40 -16.55
CA GLY A 45 3.24 -17.54 -16.60
C GLY A 45 2.47 -16.23 -16.86
N LEU A 46 3.16 -15.10 -17.04
CA LEU A 46 2.49 -13.81 -17.32
C LEU A 46 2.02 -13.59 -18.76
N LYS A 47 2.44 -14.40 -19.74
CA LYS A 47 1.83 -14.35 -21.08
C LYS A 47 0.33 -14.62 -21.04
N GLU A 48 -0.16 -15.38 -20.05
CA GLU A 48 -1.58 -15.56 -19.77
C GLU A 48 -2.22 -14.37 -19.05
N ARG A 49 -1.46 -13.60 -18.25
CA ARG A 49 -1.94 -12.33 -17.66
C ARG A 49 -1.85 -11.14 -18.62
N ALA A 50 -0.99 -11.20 -19.63
CA ALA A 50 -1.05 -10.29 -20.77
C ALA A 50 -2.39 -10.45 -21.52
N ARG A 51 -2.99 -11.66 -21.53
CA ARG A 51 -4.39 -11.86 -21.97
C ARG A 51 -5.42 -11.30 -20.98
N LEU A 52 -5.13 -11.18 -19.69
CA LEU A 52 -5.98 -10.39 -18.76
C LEU A 52 -5.97 -8.90 -19.16
N LEU A 53 -4.87 -8.42 -19.72
CA LEU A 53 -4.81 -7.11 -20.36
C LEU A 53 -5.49 -7.07 -21.75
N ASP A 54 -5.84 -8.18 -22.39
CA ASP A 54 -6.73 -8.14 -23.57
C ASP A 54 -8.18 -7.75 -23.17
N ASN A 55 -8.50 -7.76 -21.87
CA ASN A 55 -9.72 -7.17 -21.29
C ASN A 55 -9.56 -5.68 -20.91
N THR A 56 -8.47 -5.02 -21.35
CA THR A 56 -8.09 -3.64 -20.99
C THR A 56 -9.09 -2.57 -21.37
N GLY A 57 -10.09 -2.83 -22.22
CA GLY A 57 -11.13 -1.85 -22.53
C GLY A 57 -11.81 -1.28 -21.28
N LYS A 58 -11.83 -2.05 -20.17
CA LYS A 58 -12.42 -1.62 -18.89
C LYS A 58 -11.40 -1.04 -17.89
N LEU A 59 -10.10 -1.22 -18.10
CA LEU A 59 -9.08 -0.79 -17.13
C LEU A 59 -9.01 0.73 -16.98
N PRO A 60 -9.12 1.55 -18.05
CA PRO A 60 -9.26 2.99 -17.92
C PRO A 60 -10.50 3.38 -17.11
N VAL A 61 -11.65 2.72 -17.32
CA VAL A 61 -12.88 3.00 -16.57
C VAL A 61 -12.70 2.68 -15.08
N TYR A 62 -12.14 1.52 -14.77
CA TYR A 62 -11.85 1.11 -13.39
C TYR A 62 -10.82 2.03 -12.72
N PHE A 63 -9.79 2.45 -13.44
CA PHE A 63 -8.82 3.44 -12.98
C PHE A 63 -9.50 4.76 -12.59
N GLU A 64 -10.36 5.28 -13.46
CA GLU A 64 -11.08 6.53 -13.20
C GLU A 64 -12.01 6.39 -11.98
N GLN A 65 -12.72 5.28 -11.84
CA GLN A 65 -13.56 4.99 -10.66
C GLN A 65 -12.76 4.97 -9.35
N LEU A 66 -11.62 4.28 -9.34
CA LEU A 66 -10.75 4.25 -8.16
C LEU A 66 -10.15 5.63 -7.86
N ARG A 67 -9.75 6.37 -8.89
CA ARG A 67 -9.24 7.73 -8.75
C ARG A 67 -10.28 8.67 -8.15
N GLU A 68 -11.54 8.58 -8.58
CA GLU A 68 -12.68 9.31 -8.01
C GLU A 68 -12.94 8.94 -6.55
N GLN A 69 -12.68 7.68 -6.16
CA GLN A 69 -12.72 7.23 -4.76
C GLN A 69 -11.51 7.68 -3.92
N GLY A 70 -10.58 8.44 -4.51
CA GLY A 70 -9.40 8.98 -3.84
C GLY A 70 -8.20 8.03 -3.77
N TRP A 71 -8.18 6.98 -4.58
CA TRP A 71 -7.01 6.10 -4.70
C TRP A 71 -5.90 6.77 -5.50
N ARG A 72 -4.67 6.56 -5.03
CA ARG A 72 -3.43 6.98 -5.69
C ARG A 72 -2.45 5.82 -5.69
N TRP A 73 -1.62 5.76 -6.73
CA TRP A 73 -0.52 4.83 -6.86
C TRP A 73 0.80 5.56 -6.68
N ILE A 74 1.62 5.07 -5.76
CA ILE A 74 2.93 5.63 -5.45
C ILE A 74 3.96 4.56 -5.76
N ALA A 75 4.93 4.89 -6.61
CA ALA A 75 5.98 3.97 -7.01
C ALA A 75 7.24 4.16 -6.16
N LEU A 76 8.03 3.10 -6.04
CA LEU A 76 9.34 3.19 -5.44
C LEU A 76 10.18 4.25 -6.16
N GLY A 77 10.74 5.19 -5.39
CA GLY A 77 11.50 6.34 -5.89
C GLY A 77 10.66 7.61 -6.11
N ASP A 78 9.33 7.55 -5.96
CA ASP A 78 8.50 8.76 -5.87
C ASP A 78 8.76 9.47 -4.53
N ALA A 79 8.61 10.80 -4.50
CA ALA A 79 8.82 11.61 -3.28
C ALA A 79 7.85 11.23 -2.14
N ASP A 80 6.64 10.78 -2.48
CA ASP A 80 5.62 10.36 -1.52
C ASP A 80 5.81 8.90 -1.05
N TYR A 81 6.81 8.17 -1.56
CA TYR A 81 7.01 6.76 -1.19
C TYR A 81 7.61 6.65 0.23
N PRO A 82 7.05 5.81 1.13
CA PRO A 82 7.50 5.76 2.52
C PRO A 82 8.99 5.36 2.63
N PRO A 83 9.85 6.19 3.24
CA PRO A 83 11.30 5.99 3.21
C PRO A 83 11.76 4.73 3.96
N LEU A 84 11.07 4.36 5.06
CA LEU A 84 11.38 3.10 5.77
C LEU A 84 10.93 1.87 4.97
N LEU A 85 9.81 1.96 4.24
CA LEU A 85 9.36 0.86 3.38
C LEU A 85 10.31 0.65 2.21
N ALA A 86 11.00 1.69 1.73
CA ALA A 86 11.99 1.59 0.67
C ALA A 86 13.27 0.84 1.08
N GLN A 87 13.52 0.71 2.40
CA GLN A 87 14.73 0.11 2.95
C GLN A 87 14.64 -1.40 3.20
N ILE A 88 13.44 -2.00 3.10
CA ILE A 88 13.30 -3.46 3.25
C ILE A 88 13.95 -4.17 2.06
N ASN A 89 14.31 -5.46 2.22
CA ASN A 89 15.02 -6.23 1.19
C ASN A 89 14.29 -6.25 -0.17
N ASP A 90 12.97 -6.42 -0.13
CA ASP A 90 12.10 -6.54 -1.30
C ASP A 90 10.96 -5.50 -1.19
N PRO A 91 11.24 -4.21 -1.44
CA PRO A 91 10.24 -3.16 -1.31
C PRO A 91 9.15 -3.33 -2.39
N PRO A 92 7.86 -3.09 -2.09
CA PRO A 92 6.83 -3.14 -3.12
C PRO A 92 7.09 -2.08 -4.19
N GLY A 93 7.07 -2.48 -5.46
CA GLY A 93 7.39 -1.55 -6.54
C GLY A 93 6.36 -0.41 -6.69
N VAL A 94 5.09 -0.71 -6.45
CA VAL A 94 3.99 0.28 -6.42
C VAL A 94 3.05 -0.08 -5.26
N ILE A 95 2.69 0.93 -4.47
CA ILE A 95 1.65 0.84 -3.45
C ILE A 95 0.43 1.64 -3.88
N ALA A 96 -0.76 1.09 -3.64
CA ALA A 96 -2.02 1.81 -3.77
C ALA A 96 -2.41 2.37 -2.40
N VAL A 97 -2.74 3.67 -2.34
CA VAL A 97 -3.04 4.38 -1.11
C VAL A 97 -4.34 5.16 -1.25
N ARG A 98 -5.12 5.22 -0.18
CA ARG A 98 -6.31 6.08 -0.07
C ARG A 98 -6.25 6.85 1.23
N GLY A 99 -6.36 8.17 1.15
CA GLY A 99 -6.24 9.08 2.29
C GLY A 99 -4.98 9.95 2.25
N SER A 100 -4.53 10.40 3.42
CA SER A 100 -3.41 11.35 3.59
C SER A 100 -2.06 10.65 3.43
N VAL A 101 -1.29 11.06 2.42
CA VAL A 101 0.08 10.55 2.17
C VAL A 101 1.07 11.05 3.23
N GLU A 102 0.75 12.15 3.90
CA GLU A 102 1.56 12.72 4.98
C GLU A 102 1.69 11.73 6.15
N ALA A 103 0.69 10.86 6.36
CA ALA A 103 0.75 9.81 7.37
C ALA A 103 1.82 8.75 7.08
N LEU A 104 2.22 8.57 5.81
CA LEU A 104 3.22 7.58 5.41
C LEU A 104 4.65 8.04 5.69
N ASN A 105 4.87 9.34 5.85
CA ASN A 105 6.18 9.94 6.08
C ASN A 105 6.39 10.39 7.54
N ALA A 106 5.35 10.29 8.37
CA ALA A 106 5.43 10.62 9.78
C ALA A 106 6.01 9.45 10.61
N PRO A 107 6.60 9.71 11.80
CA PRO A 107 7.03 8.67 12.71
C PRO A 107 5.87 7.71 13.01
N SER A 108 6.10 6.41 12.83
CA SER A 108 5.03 5.42 12.90
C SER A 108 5.38 4.25 13.79
N LEU A 109 4.38 3.64 14.44
CA LEU A 109 4.54 2.42 15.22
C LEU A 109 3.55 1.36 14.75
N ALA A 110 4.05 0.16 14.49
CA ALA A 110 3.20 -0.99 14.22
C ALA A 110 2.57 -1.51 15.53
N MET A 111 1.25 -1.65 15.54
CA MET A 111 0.53 -2.31 16.64
C MET A 111 -0.23 -3.51 16.08
N VAL A 112 0.16 -4.70 16.51
CA VAL A 112 -0.39 -5.98 16.03
C VAL A 112 -0.68 -6.90 17.21
N GLY A 113 -1.60 -7.84 17.04
CA GLY A 113 -1.82 -8.86 18.06
C GLY A 113 -2.96 -9.82 17.72
N ALA A 114 -3.48 -10.48 18.76
CA ALA A 114 -4.48 -11.53 18.61
C ALA A 114 -5.79 -11.02 17.98
N ARG A 115 -6.35 -11.82 17.06
CA ARG A 115 -7.69 -11.58 16.48
C ARG A 115 -8.82 -11.84 17.49
N ASN A 116 -8.58 -12.76 18.42
CA ASN A 116 -9.44 -13.04 19.57
C ASN A 116 -8.70 -12.63 20.85
N ALA A 117 -8.77 -11.34 21.19
CA ALA A 117 -8.08 -10.77 22.35
C ALA A 117 -9.03 -10.68 23.56
N SER A 118 -8.45 -10.71 24.77
CA SER A 118 -9.20 -10.45 26.00
C SER A 118 -9.68 -9.00 26.07
N ALA A 119 -10.69 -8.74 26.92
CA ALA A 119 -11.17 -7.38 27.17
C ALA A 119 -10.04 -6.43 27.60
N ASP A 120 -9.16 -6.88 28.49
CA ASP A 120 -7.99 -6.10 28.93
C ASP A 120 -7.00 -5.86 27.79
N GLY A 121 -6.77 -6.85 26.92
CA GLY A 121 -5.93 -6.70 25.74
C GLY A 121 -6.47 -5.64 24.77
N LEU A 122 -7.79 -5.63 24.56
CA LEU A 122 -8.46 -4.63 23.72
C LEU A 122 -8.39 -3.22 24.35
N ASP A 123 -8.65 -3.09 25.66
CA ASP A 123 -8.55 -1.79 26.33
C ASP A 123 -7.13 -1.25 26.32
N ASN A 124 -6.13 -2.09 26.62
CA ASN A 124 -4.73 -1.73 26.57
C ASN A 124 -4.32 -1.27 25.17
N SER A 125 -4.63 -2.05 24.12
CA SER A 125 -4.33 -1.69 22.73
C SER A 125 -4.93 -0.32 22.36
N ARG A 126 -6.21 -0.10 22.69
CA ARG A 126 -6.89 1.17 22.44
C ARG A 126 -6.25 2.33 23.18
N ARG A 127 -5.90 2.17 24.47
CA ARG A 127 -5.30 3.21 25.30
C ARG A 127 -3.89 3.58 24.83
N PHE A 128 -3.05 2.58 24.53
CA PHE A 128 -1.71 2.79 23.99
C PHE A 128 -1.78 3.52 22.65
N ALA A 129 -2.61 3.04 21.72
CA ALA A 129 -2.76 3.66 20.42
C ALA A 129 -3.23 5.11 20.51
N ARG A 130 -4.19 5.41 21.40
CA ARG A 130 -4.66 6.78 21.66
C ARG A 130 -3.53 7.67 22.17
N GLN A 131 -2.76 7.21 23.15
CA GLN A 131 -1.67 8.01 23.74
C GLN A 131 -0.56 8.26 22.72
N LEU A 132 -0.12 7.22 22.00
CA LEU A 132 0.93 7.33 20.99
C LEU A 132 0.50 8.23 19.83
N ALA A 133 -0.73 8.06 19.34
CA ALA A 133 -1.27 8.90 18.28
C ALA A 133 -1.41 10.37 18.70
N GLY A 134 -1.87 10.62 19.93
CA GLY A 134 -1.94 11.96 20.51
C GLY A 134 -0.57 12.63 20.68
N SER A 135 0.50 11.84 20.79
CA SER A 135 1.89 12.30 20.84
C SER A 135 2.54 12.47 19.45
N GLY A 136 1.77 12.30 18.37
CA GLY A 136 2.23 12.53 17.00
C GLY A 136 2.73 11.30 16.24
N PHE A 137 2.65 10.10 16.83
CA PHE A 137 2.93 8.85 16.09
C PHE A 137 1.75 8.47 15.18
N VAL A 138 2.06 7.85 14.03
CA VAL A 138 1.06 7.18 13.20
C VAL A 138 0.99 5.71 13.62
N ILE A 139 -0.18 5.24 14.03
CA ILE A 139 -0.37 3.82 14.35
C ILE A 139 -0.61 3.04 13.05
N VAL A 140 0.22 2.04 12.77
CA VAL A 140 0.11 1.18 11.58
C VAL A 140 -0.37 -0.19 12.01
N SER A 141 -1.38 -0.74 11.32
CA SER A 141 -1.91 -2.07 11.63
C SER A 141 -2.63 -2.70 10.43
N GLY A 142 -3.05 -3.96 10.53
CA GLY A 142 -3.53 -4.78 9.41
C GLY A 142 -5.04 -4.73 9.17
N LEU A 143 -5.78 -3.85 9.86
CA LEU A 143 -7.24 -3.78 9.83
C LEU A 143 -7.97 -5.09 10.24
N ALA A 144 -7.28 -6.00 10.94
CA ALA A 144 -7.87 -7.24 11.41
C ALA A 144 -8.82 -7.02 12.62
N LEU A 145 -9.63 -8.03 12.94
CA LEU A 145 -10.35 -8.08 14.22
C LEU A 145 -9.36 -8.12 15.40
N GLY A 146 -9.85 -7.80 16.59
CA GLY A 146 -9.07 -7.87 17.82
C GLY A 146 -8.16 -6.66 18.02
N ILE A 147 -6.87 -6.92 18.28
CA ILE A 147 -5.88 -5.89 18.65
C ILE A 147 -5.74 -4.78 17.59
N ASP A 148 -5.70 -5.14 16.31
CA ASP A 148 -5.59 -4.19 15.19
C ASP A 148 -6.76 -3.19 15.17
N ALA A 149 -8.00 -3.69 15.23
CA ALA A 149 -9.19 -2.85 15.30
C ALA A 149 -9.21 -1.94 16.54
N ALA A 150 -8.78 -2.45 17.70
CA ALA A 150 -8.68 -1.65 18.91
C ALA A 150 -7.61 -0.53 18.79
N ALA A 151 -6.47 -0.84 18.18
CA ALA A 151 -5.41 0.12 17.92
C ALA A 151 -5.87 1.24 16.99
N HIS A 152 -6.51 0.89 15.86
CA HIS A 152 -7.08 1.88 14.95
C HIS A 152 -8.11 2.79 15.64
N ARG A 153 -9.04 2.21 16.42
CA ARG A 153 -10.05 3.00 17.17
C ARG A 153 -9.39 3.96 18.17
N GLY A 154 -8.36 3.51 18.88
CA GLY A 154 -7.59 4.34 19.79
C GLY A 154 -6.91 5.50 19.06
N ALA A 155 -6.20 5.19 17.98
CA ALA A 155 -5.44 6.16 17.20
C ALA A 155 -6.31 7.25 16.57
N VAL A 156 -7.42 6.88 15.92
CA VAL A 156 -8.34 7.85 15.27
C VAL A 156 -8.92 8.85 16.27
N SER A 157 -9.06 8.47 17.55
CA SER A 157 -9.59 9.37 18.58
C SER A 157 -8.63 10.49 19.02
N ALA A 158 -7.35 10.42 18.65
CA ALA A 158 -6.34 11.37 19.12
C ALA A 158 -5.27 11.74 18.06
N GLY A 159 -5.26 11.10 16.90
CA GLY A 159 -4.25 11.33 15.87
C GLY A 159 -4.52 10.51 14.60
N ARG A 160 -3.46 9.99 13.98
CA ARG A 160 -3.51 9.34 12.66
C ARG A 160 -3.24 7.85 12.75
N THR A 161 -3.80 7.09 11.81
CA THR A 161 -3.53 5.67 11.66
C THR A 161 -3.49 5.28 10.19
N VAL A 162 -2.72 4.23 9.87
CA VAL A 162 -2.62 3.64 8.53
C VAL A 162 -2.98 2.16 8.62
N ALA A 163 -3.87 1.73 7.75
CA ALA A 163 -4.25 0.34 7.59
C ALA A 163 -3.51 -0.27 6.40
N VAL A 164 -2.81 -1.39 6.60
CA VAL A 164 -2.20 -2.18 5.54
C VAL A 164 -3.13 -3.35 5.24
N MET A 165 -3.78 -3.33 4.08
CA MET A 165 -4.77 -4.34 3.71
C MET A 165 -4.12 -5.53 3.01
N GLY A 166 -4.64 -6.74 3.29
CA GLY A 166 -4.24 -7.98 2.62
C GLY A 166 -4.92 -8.22 1.27
N SER A 167 -5.82 -7.33 0.86
CA SER A 167 -6.58 -7.37 -0.40
C SER A 167 -6.45 -6.06 -1.16
N GLY A 168 -6.86 -6.09 -2.43
CA GLY A 168 -7.00 -4.89 -3.25
C GLY A 168 -8.09 -3.94 -2.73
N PRO A 169 -8.24 -2.78 -3.40
CA PRO A 169 -9.28 -1.79 -3.08
C PRO A 169 -10.73 -2.30 -3.26
N ASP A 170 -10.92 -3.47 -3.88
CA ASP A 170 -12.16 -4.26 -3.94
C ASP A 170 -11.89 -5.77 -4.05
#